data_AF-A0A653BKX1-F1
#
_entry.id   AF-A0A653BKX1-F1
#
_cell.length_a   1.000
_cell.length_b   1.000
_cell.length_c   1.000
_cell.angle_alpha   90.00
_cell.angle_beta   90.00
_cell.angle_gamma   90.00
#
_symmetry.space_group_name_H-M   'P 1'
#
loop_
_entity.id
_entity.type
_entity.pdbx_description
1 polymer ?
#
loop_
_entity_poly.entity_id
_entity_poly.type
_entity_poly.pdbx_seq_one_letter_code
_entity_poly.pdbx_strand_id
1 'polypeptide(L)'
;MKNTPPDDTIINSEGQYIQICNVKPIPEPNPITLATGIPEKISRFYHYNDVKRFQCDRPVHKGIIDKDNEIKTLWIERVIMEIASPLPGILR
;
A
#
# COMPACT_ATOMS: atom_id res chain seq x y z
N MET A 1 2.59 -14.47 8.14
CA MET A 1 2.00 -13.49 9.07
C MET A 1 1.04 -12.60 8.29
N LYS A 2 -0.18 -12.41 8.78
CA LYS A 2 -1.12 -11.49 8.14
C LYS A 2 -0.83 -10.09 8.67
N ASN A 3 -0.54 -9.13 7.79
CA ASN A 3 -0.43 -7.71 8.16
C ASN A 3 -1.82 -7.11 8.41
N THR A 4 -2.58 -7.76 9.29
CA THR A 4 -3.86 -7.25 9.78
C THR A 4 -3.59 -6.21 10.87
N PRO A 5 -4.54 -5.30 11.11
CA PRO A 5 -4.48 -4.44 12.29
C PRO A 5 -4.27 -5.29 13.56
N PRO A 6 -3.42 -4.84 14.50
CA PRO A 6 -3.30 -5.50 15.79
C PRO A 6 -4.64 -5.42 16.53
N ASP A 7 -4.95 -6.45 17.30
CA ASP A 7 -6.13 -6.44 18.16
C ASP A 7 -5.87 -5.69 19.48
N ASP A 8 -6.93 -5.49 20.26
CA ASP A 8 -6.86 -4.76 21.54
C ASP A 8 -5.94 -5.45 22.57
N THR A 9 -5.71 -6.77 22.45
CA THR A 9 -4.83 -7.48 23.38
C THR A 9 -3.37 -7.12 23.12
N ILE A 10 -2.98 -6.94 21.86
CA ILE A 10 -1.64 -6.46 21.48
C ILE A 10 -1.50 -4.97 21.79
N ILE A 11 -2.50 -4.16 21.40
CA ILE A 11 -2.47 -2.70 21.56
C ILE A 11 -2.36 -2.30 23.04
N ASN A 12 -3.05 -2.99 23.95
CA ASN A 12 -3.06 -2.67 25.38
C ASN A 12 -2.08 -3.51 26.22
N SER A 13 -1.17 -4.25 25.58
CA SER A 13 -0.18 -5.07 26.29
C SER A 13 0.97 -4.22 26.87
N GLU A 14 1.67 -4.77 27.86
CA GLU A 14 2.90 -4.16 28.42
C GLU A 14 4.15 -4.39 27.53
N GLY A 15 4.02 -5.19 26.47
CA GLY A 15 5.12 -5.53 25.57
C GLY A 15 5.35 -4.49 24.47
N GLN A 16 6.49 -4.62 23.79
CA GLN A 16 6.81 -3.82 22.60
C GLN A 16 6.68 -4.68 21.35
N TYR A 17 5.75 -4.31 20.48
CA TYR A 17 5.47 -5.02 19.23
C TYR A 17 5.65 -4.06 18.06
N ILE A 18 6.40 -4.49 17.05
CA ILE A 18 6.63 -3.71 15.82
C ILE A 18 6.00 -4.48 14.66
N GLN A 19 5.07 -3.84 13.97
CA GLN A 19 4.51 -4.35 12.71
C GLN A 19 5.19 -3.65 11.53
N ILE A 20 5.76 -4.44 10.63
CA ILE A 20 6.47 -3.96 9.44
C ILE A 20 5.78 -4.55 8.20
N CYS A 21 5.35 -3.68 7.29
CA CYS A 21 4.78 -4.08 6.01
C CYS A 21 5.38 -3.25 4.87
N ASN A 22 5.54 -3.89 3.70
CA ASN A 22 5.87 -3.17 2.48
C ASN A 22 4.60 -2.57 1.90
N VAL A 23 4.71 -1.32 1.49
CA VAL A 23 3.61 -0.55 0.88
C VAL A 23 4.02 -0.08 -0.50
N LYS A 24 3.06 0.10 -1.40
CA LYS A 24 3.29 0.69 -2.73
C LYS A 24 2.84 2.15 -2.69
N PRO A 25 3.63 3.10 -3.19
CA PRO A 25 3.16 4.48 -3.30
C PRO A 25 2.03 4.58 -4.31
N ILE A 26 1.13 5.53 -4.07
CA ILE A 26 0.05 5.90 -4.96
C ILE A 26 0.45 7.23 -5.61
N PRO A 27 0.64 7.26 -6.94
CA PRO A 27 0.98 8.49 -7.64
C PRO A 27 -0.06 9.58 -7.38
N GLU A 28 0.41 10.77 -7.03
CA GLU A 28 -0.45 11.95 -7.00
C GLU A 28 -0.57 12.54 -8.41
N PRO A 29 -1.75 13.07 -8.82
CA PRO A 29 -1.89 13.72 -10.10
C PRO A 29 -1.00 14.96 -10.17
N ASN A 30 -0.04 14.99 -11.10
CA ASN A 30 0.77 16.16 -11.38
C ASN A 30 0.88 16.41 -12.89
N PRO A 31 1.32 17.60 -13.33
CA PRO A 31 1.39 17.93 -14.76
C PRO A 31 2.25 16.94 -15.58
N ILE A 32 3.25 16.30 -14.97
CA ILE A 32 4.16 15.37 -15.64
C ILE A 32 3.53 13.99 -15.80
N THR A 33 2.80 13.50 -14.79
CA THR A 33 2.09 12.21 -14.86
C THR A 33 0.86 12.28 -15.76
N LEU A 34 0.29 13.48 -15.96
CA LEU A 34 -0.86 13.71 -16.83
C LEU A 34 -0.47 14.08 -18.28
N ALA A 35 0.78 14.48 -18.51
CA ALA A 35 1.25 14.87 -19.84
C ALA A 35 1.44 13.66 -20.76
N THR A 36 1.14 13.86 -22.04
CA THR A 36 1.41 12.89 -23.11
C THR A 36 2.79 13.16 -23.73
N GLY A 37 3.44 12.12 -24.25
CA GLY A 37 4.75 12.25 -24.93
C GLY A 37 5.97 12.38 -24.00
N ILE A 38 5.80 12.24 -22.69
CA ILE A 38 6.91 12.23 -21.73
C ILE A 38 7.64 10.88 -21.79
N PRO A 39 8.98 10.85 -21.85
CA PRO A 39 9.75 9.63 -21.74
C PRO A 39 9.40 8.82 -20.49
N GLU A 40 9.25 7.50 -20.64
CA GLU A 40 8.81 6.59 -19.58
C GLU A 40 9.62 6.74 -18.30
N LYS A 41 10.95 6.90 -18.40
CA LYS A 41 11.83 7.07 -17.23
C LYS A 41 11.49 8.30 -16.40
N ILE A 42 11.14 9.40 -17.05
CA ILE A 42 10.78 10.66 -16.38
C ILE A 42 9.42 10.49 -15.73
N SER A 43 8.42 9.98 -16.47
CA SER A 43 7.09 9.71 -15.93
C SER A 43 7.16 8.78 -14.71
N ARG A 44 7.95 7.70 -14.81
CA ARG A 44 8.16 6.72 -13.73
C ARG A 44 8.72 7.35 -12.47
N PHE A 45 9.64 8.31 -12.56
CA PHE A 45 10.17 9.00 -11.38
C PHE A 45 9.05 9.64 -10.54
N TYR A 46 8.13 10.35 -11.19
CA TYR A 46 7.00 11.02 -10.54
C TYR A 46 5.86 10.07 -10.12
N HIS A 47 5.91 8.79 -10.49
CA HIS A 47 5.00 7.78 -9.94
C HIS A 47 5.44 7.31 -8.54
N TYR A 48 6.73 7.44 -8.22
CA TYR A 48 7.31 6.93 -6.97
C TYR A 48 7.84 8.04 -6.04
N ASN A 49 7.90 9.29 -6.52
CA ASN A 49 8.37 10.45 -5.78
C ASN A 49 7.28 11.53 -5.79
N ASP A 50 7.35 12.44 -4.82
CA ASP A 50 6.30 13.41 -4.51
C ASP A 50 4.97 12.71 -4.19
N VAL A 51 5.07 11.70 -3.31
CA VAL A 51 3.95 10.83 -2.94
C VAL A 51 3.67 10.95 -1.45
N LYS A 52 2.39 11.06 -1.09
CA LYS A 52 1.91 11.10 0.30
C LYS A 52 0.94 9.97 0.64
N ARG A 53 0.45 9.25 -0.37
CA ARG A 53 -0.47 8.12 -0.19
C ARG A 53 0.21 6.81 -0.57
N PHE A 54 -0.09 5.77 0.20
CA PHE A 54 0.48 4.44 0.04
C PHE A 54 -0.62 3.39 0.17
N GLN A 55 -0.51 2.30 -0.57
CA GLN A 55 -1.41 1.16 -0.47
C GLN A 55 -0.69 -0.09 0.04
N CYS A 56 -1.35 -0.81 0.95
CA CYS A 56 -0.99 -2.17 1.33
C CYS A 56 -2.11 -3.10 0.85
N ASP A 57 -1.77 -4.02 -0.05
CA ASP A 57 -2.70 -5.00 -0.62
C ASP A 57 -2.49 -6.35 0.04
N ARG A 58 -3.57 -6.94 0.56
CA ARG A 58 -3.56 -8.26 1.20
C ARG A 58 -4.56 -9.20 0.50
N PRO A 59 -4.11 -10.36 -0.02
CA PRO A 59 -5.02 -11.35 -0.56
C PRO A 59 -5.84 -12.00 0.56
N VAL A 60 -7.15 -12.15 0.34
CA VAL A 60 -8.09 -12.81 1.25
C VAL A 60 -9.03 -13.71 0.45
N HIS A 61 -9.24 -14.94 0.92
CA HIS A 61 -10.27 -15.80 0.34
C HIS A 61 -11.62 -15.55 1.02
N LYS A 62 -12.66 -15.26 0.23
CA LYS A 62 -14.04 -15.16 0.72
C LYS A 62 -14.89 -16.25 0.08
N GLY A 63 -15.67 -16.95 0.89
CA GLY A 63 -16.52 -18.07 0.44
C GLY A 63 -15.81 -19.43 0.46
N ILE A 64 -16.40 -20.42 -0.21
CA ILE A 64 -15.87 -21.78 -0.29
C ILE A 64 -14.73 -21.81 -1.31
N ILE A 65 -13.52 -22.09 -0.83
CA ILE A 65 -12.31 -22.16 -1.66
C ILE A 65 -12.47 -23.29 -2.68
N ASP A 66 -12.51 -22.91 -3.95
CA ASP A 66 -12.39 -23.82 -5.08
C ASP A 66 -10.90 -24.16 -5.27
N LYS A 67 -10.51 -25.39 -4.95
CA LYS A 67 -9.10 -25.84 -5.04
C LYS A 67 -8.58 -25.90 -6.47
N ASP A 68 -9.48 -26.02 -7.45
CA ASP A 68 -9.11 -26.02 -8.87
C ASP A 68 -9.05 -24.59 -9.43
N ASN A 69 -9.62 -23.61 -8.71
CA ASN A 69 -9.61 -22.21 -9.10
C ASN A 69 -9.61 -21.27 -7.89
N GLU A 70 -8.43 -21.07 -7.33
CA GLU A 70 -8.21 -20.18 -6.19
C GLU A 70 -8.60 -18.71 -6.49
N ILE A 71 -8.58 -18.29 -7.76
CA ILE A 71 -8.88 -16.93 -8.19
C ILE A 71 -10.37 -16.58 -7.96
N LYS A 72 -11.30 -17.55 -8.07
CA LYS A 72 -12.75 -17.32 -7.88
C LYS A 72 -13.09 -16.74 -6.51
N THR A 73 -12.32 -17.14 -5.50
CA THR A 73 -12.55 -16.70 -4.12
C THR A 73 -11.53 -15.68 -3.66
N LEU A 74 -10.56 -15.31 -4.50
CA LEU A 74 -9.50 -14.39 -4.16
C LEU A 74 -9.99 -12.94 -4.25
N TRP A 75 -9.99 -12.26 -3.10
CA TRP A 75 -10.24 -10.83 -2.98
C TRP A 75 -8.97 -10.12 -2.53
N ILE A 76 -8.87 -8.83 -2.82
CA ILE A 76 -7.83 -7.96 -2.28
C ILE A 76 -8.48 -7.05 -1.24
N GLU A 77 -7.99 -7.14 -0.01
CA GLU A 77 -8.18 -6.09 0.99
C GLU A 77 -7.09 -5.05 0.79
N ARG A 78 -7.49 -3.80 0.50
CA ARG A 78 -6.57 -2.68 0.27
C ARG A 78 -6.72 -1.66 1.38
N VAL A 79 -5.62 -1.39 2.07
CA VAL A 79 -5.52 -0.29 3.04
C VAL A 79 -4.79 0.87 2.39
N ILE A 80 -5.39 2.06 2.43
CA ILE A 80 -4.76 3.31 2.00
C ILE A 80 -4.28 4.06 3.23
N MET A 81 -3.00 4.42 3.24
CA MET A 81 -2.38 5.25 4.26
C MET A 81 -2.00 6.58 3.65
N GLU A 82 -2.24 7.67 4.37
CA GLU A 82 -1.80 9.02 4.01
C GLU A 82 -0.88 9.53 5.11
N ILE A 83 0.28 10.04 4.73
CA ILE A 83 1.24 10.66 5.64
C ILE A 83 1.09 12.18 5.62
N ALA A 84 1.57 12.85 6.67
CA ALA A 84 1.39 14.29 6.85
C ALA A 84 2.15 15.15 5.83
N SER A 85 3.21 14.64 5.21
CA SER A 85 4.03 15.39 4.23
C SER A 85 4.58 14.45 3.16
N PRO A 86 4.66 14.86 1.88
CA PRO A 86 5.13 13.99 0.80
C PRO A 86 6.57 13.51 0.98
N LEU A 87 6.86 12.34 0.40
CA LEU A 87 8.22 11.83 0.24
C LEU A 87 8.73 12.10 -1.19
N PRO A 88 10.02 12.46 -1.36
CA PRO A 88 11.01 12.68 -0.30
C PRO A 88 10.73 13.98 0.49
N GLY A 89 10.91 13.92 1.81
CA GLY A 89 10.85 15.07 2.71
C GLY A 89 12.18 15.29 3.44
N ILE A 90 12.16 16.12 4.49
CA ILE A 90 13.35 16.35 5.34
C ILE A 90 13.76 15.06 6.07
N LEU A 91 12.77 14.27 6.47
CA LEU A 91 12.94 13.00 7.18
C LEU A 91 12.60 11.82 6.26
N ARG A 92 13.08 10.64 6.66
CA ARG A 92 12.75 9.35 6.04
C ARG A 92 11.64 8.65 6.80
#